data_AF-Q5V709-F1
#
_entry.id   AF-Q5V709-F1
#
_cell.length_a   1.000
_cell.length_b   1.000
_cell.length_c   1.000
_cell.angle_alpha   90.00
_cell.angle_beta   90.00
_cell.angle_gamma   90.00
#
_symmetry.space_group_name_H-M   'P 1'
#
loop_
_entity.id
_entity.type
_entity.pdbx_description
1 polymer ?
#
loop_
_entity_poly.entity_id
_entity_poly.type
_entity_poly.pdbx_seq_one_letter_code
_entity_poly.pdbx_strand_id
1 'polypeptide(L)'
;MRALEDLGLLGDYAVWFITPSIYIVVTAVTILALGVGALLRDQNIGSIPLTVGLVGSVWAVGAVWWAVWHGLSTSTPLRLWVPVATTGIALGVTALYYWGASFVNITHLRHPLILLAVFGQLWDAAQNLIGVTFLGYSPKLVVTNLVYQATGFSGSTFVLKLVVTVGIVWYLADAKEEMNHTWWWLMTFFIGAIGLPMGVRGSLRMLLGA
;
A
#
# COMPACT_ATOMS: atom_id res chain seq x y z
N MET A 1 -0.48 -9.39 -7.86
CA MET A 1 0.10 -10.75 -8.04
C MET A 1 0.41 -11.44 -6.73
N ARG A 2 1.21 -10.87 -5.81
CA ARG A 2 1.47 -11.53 -4.51
C ARG A 2 0.21 -11.90 -3.73
N ALA A 3 -0.78 -11.02 -3.70
CA ALA A 3 -2.07 -11.29 -3.07
C ALA A 3 -2.82 -12.49 -3.70
N LEU A 4 -2.58 -12.80 -4.98
CA LEU A 4 -3.19 -13.94 -5.68
C LEU A 4 -2.42 -15.23 -5.42
N GLU A 5 -1.09 -15.14 -5.29
CA GLU A 5 -0.22 -16.26 -4.92
C GLU A 5 -0.51 -16.72 -3.49
N ASP A 6 -0.61 -15.77 -2.58
CA ASP A 6 -1.06 -15.94 -1.20
C ASP A 6 -2.38 -16.69 -1.01
N LEU A 7 -3.19 -16.75 -2.06
CA LEU A 7 -4.49 -17.42 -2.14
C LEU A 7 -4.42 -18.78 -2.86
N GLY A 8 -3.25 -19.18 -3.33
CA GLY A 8 -3.03 -20.41 -4.10
C GLY A 8 -3.49 -20.34 -5.56
N LEU A 9 -3.89 -19.17 -6.07
CA LEU A 9 -4.53 -19.01 -7.39
C LEU A 9 -3.57 -19.18 -8.57
N LEU A 10 -2.26 -19.15 -8.29
CA LEU A 10 -1.21 -19.17 -9.29
C LEU A 10 -0.72 -20.58 -9.65
N GLY A 11 -1.20 -21.64 -8.97
CA GLY A 11 -0.80 -23.03 -9.26
C GLY A 11 0.71 -23.19 -9.39
N ASP A 12 1.18 -23.76 -10.50
CA ASP A 12 2.61 -23.96 -10.80
C ASP A 12 3.41 -22.66 -10.97
N TYR A 13 2.75 -21.53 -11.26
CA TYR A 13 3.40 -20.22 -11.36
C TYR A 13 3.64 -19.56 -9.99
N ALA A 14 3.17 -20.16 -8.88
CA ALA A 14 3.35 -19.61 -7.54
C ALA A 14 4.82 -19.40 -7.17
N VAL A 15 5.73 -20.26 -7.66
CA VAL A 15 7.18 -20.18 -7.39
C VAL A 15 7.77 -18.81 -7.77
N TRP A 16 7.22 -18.14 -8.77
CA TRP A 16 7.70 -16.82 -9.23
C TRP A 16 7.17 -15.65 -8.40
N PHE A 17 6.12 -15.85 -7.61
CA PHE A 17 5.42 -14.78 -6.88
C PHE A 17 5.50 -14.91 -5.35
N ILE A 18 6.18 -15.94 -4.84
CA ILE A 18 6.55 -16.11 -3.43
C ILE A 18 7.76 -15.21 -3.10
N THR A 19 7.96 -14.88 -1.82
CA THR A 19 9.24 -14.27 -1.38
C THR A 19 10.37 -15.30 -1.32
N PRO A 20 11.57 -15.02 -1.86
CA PRO A 20 12.06 -13.74 -2.38
C PRO A 20 11.93 -13.55 -3.91
N SER A 21 11.53 -14.58 -4.66
CA SER A 21 11.53 -14.58 -6.14
C SER A 21 10.70 -13.45 -6.75
N ILE A 22 9.61 -13.03 -6.09
CA ILE A 22 8.81 -11.91 -6.55
C ILE A 22 9.62 -10.61 -6.71
N TYR A 23 10.62 -10.38 -5.85
CA TYR A 23 11.46 -9.19 -5.98
C TYR A 23 12.34 -9.25 -7.22
N ILE A 24 12.81 -10.44 -7.60
CA ILE A 24 13.58 -10.65 -8.84
C ILE A 24 12.68 -10.40 -10.05
N VAL A 25 11.46 -10.95 -10.06
CA VAL A 25 10.50 -10.76 -11.15
C VAL A 25 10.13 -9.28 -11.32
N VAL A 26 9.78 -8.60 -10.22
CA VAL A 26 9.44 -7.17 -10.26
C VAL A 26 10.65 -6.34 -10.72
N THR A 27 11.86 -6.67 -10.25
CA THR A 27 13.08 -5.98 -10.69
C THR A 27 13.34 -6.19 -12.19
N ALA A 28 13.24 -7.42 -12.68
CA ALA A 28 13.41 -7.74 -14.10
C ALA A 28 12.40 -6.99 -14.97
N VAL A 29 11.11 -7.00 -14.60
CA VAL A 29 10.07 -6.25 -15.32
C VAL A 29 10.34 -4.74 -15.27
N THR A 30 10.81 -4.23 -14.13
CA THR A 30 11.14 -2.80 -13.99
C THR A 30 12.32 -2.41 -14.88
N ILE A 31 13.39 -3.22 -14.93
CA ILE A 31 14.54 -3.00 -15.81
C ILE A 31 14.11 -3.01 -17.28
N LEU A 32 13.27 -3.97 -17.67
CA LEU A 32 12.73 -4.03 -19.03
C LEU A 32 11.87 -2.80 -19.34
N ALA A 33 11.00 -2.38 -18.43
CA ALA A 33 10.17 -1.18 -18.60
C ALA A 33 11.02 0.10 -18.70
N LEU A 34 12.10 0.20 -17.92
CA LEU A 34 13.06 1.30 -18.01
C LEU A 34 13.82 1.27 -19.35
N GLY A 35 14.24 0.09 -19.82
CA GLY A 35 14.90 -0.08 -21.10
C GLY A 35 14.00 0.30 -22.28
N VAL A 36 12.74 -0.18 -22.28
CA VAL A 36 11.74 0.23 -23.28
C VAL A 36 11.45 1.73 -23.19
N GLY A 37 11.35 2.28 -21.97
CA GLY A 37 11.17 3.72 -21.77
C GLY A 37 12.35 4.56 -22.28
N ALA A 38 13.57 4.06 -22.16
CA ALA A 38 14.77 4.72 -22.69
C ALA A 38 14.76 4.70 -24.23
N LEU A 39 14.45 3.57 -24.85
CA LEU A 39 14.34 3.45 -26.31
C LEU A 39 13.24 4.35 -26.89
N LEU A 40 12.08 4.44 -26.21
CA LEU A 40 10.97 5.31 -26.63
C LEU A 40 11.30 6.80 -26.44
N ARG A 41 12.13 7.12 -25.44
CA ARG A 41 12.65 8.48 -25.24
C ARG A 41 13.61 8.87 -26.36
N ASP A 42 14.50 7.98 -26.76
CA ASP A 42 15.45 8.24 -27.85
C ASP A 42 14.74 8.46 -29.20
N GLN A 43 13.55 7.86 -29.37
CA GLN A 43 12.70 8.08 -30.54
C GLN A 43 11.75 9.30 -30.41
N ASN A 44 11.81 10.04 -29.30
CA ASN A 44 10.92 11.18 -29.01
C ASN A 44 9.41 10.83 -28.93
N ILE A 45 9.06 9.55 -28.75
CA ILE A 45 7.67 9.06 -28.73
C ILE A 45 7.12 9.03 -27.29
N GLY A 46 7.98 8.92 -26.28
CA GLY A 46 7.54 8.79 -24.89
C GLY A 46 8.59 9.17 -23.87
N SER A 47 8.17 9.23 -22.61
CA SER A 47 9.06 9.45 -21.47
C SER A 47 9.22 8.19 -20.64
N ILE A 48 10.38 8.06 -19.99
CA ILE A 48 10.69 6.92 -19.11
C ILE A 48 9.63 6.79 -17.98
N PRO A 49 9.23 7.87 -17.27
CA PRO A 49 8.22 7.76 -16.22
C PRO A 49 6.85 7.30 -16.74
N LEU A 50 6.45 7.75 -17.93
CA LEU A 50 5.18 7.36 -18.54
C LEU A 50 5.17 5.87 -18.91
N THR A 51 6.27 5.37 -19.48
CA THR A 51 6.39 3.96 -19.88
C THR A 51 6.33 3.04 -18.66
N VAL A 52 7.09 3.36 -17.60
CA VAL A 52 7.05 2.60 -16.34
C VAL A 52 5.67 2.66 -15.70
N GLY A 53 5.04 3.84 -15.69
CA GLY A 53 3.69 4.03 -15.16
C GLY A 53 2.64 3.21 -15.91
N LEU A 54 2.73 3.12 -17.25
CA LEU A 54 1.82 2.33 -18.07
C LEU A 54 1.99 0.84 -17.82
N VAL A 55 3.22 0.32 -17.84
CA VAL A 55 3.50 -1.09 -17.56
C VAL A 55 2.98 -1.48 -16.17
N GLY A 56 3.26 -0.64 -15.16
CA GLY A 56 2.76 -0.84 -13.81
C GLY A 56 1.22 -0.82 -13.73
N SER A 57 0.57 0.11 -14.43
CA SER A 57 -0.89 0.22 -14.47
C SER A 57 -1.55 -0.98 -15.12
N VAL A 58 -1.05 -1.41 -16.29
CA VAL A 58 -1.54 -2.61 -16.99
C VAL A 58 -1.39 -3.84 -16.09
N TRP A 59 -0.27 -3.98 -15.40
CA TRP A 59 -0.06 -5.08 -14.48
C TRP A 59 -1.00 -5.03 -13.26
N ALA A 60 -1.20 -3.86 -12.68
CA ALA A 60 -2.11 -3.67 -11.55
C ALA A 60 -3.56 -4.00 -11.95
N VAL A 61 -4.03 -3.47 -13.09
CA VAL A 61 -5.38 -3.73 -13.62
C VAL A 61 -5.54 -5.22 -13.95
N GLY A 62 -4.56 -5.84 -14.60
CA GLY A 62 -4.59 -7.28 -14.88
C GLY A 62 -4.66 -8.13 -13.62
N ALA A 63 -3.94 -7.76 -12.56
CA ALA A 63 -3.98 -8.46 -11.29
C ALA A 63 -5.34 -8.31 -10.58
N VAL A 64 -5.93 -7.11 -10.58
CA VAL A 64 -7.26 -6.87 -9.99
C VAL A 64 -8.35 -7.57 -10.80
N TRP A 65 -8.29 -7.50 -12.13
CA TRP A 65 -9.20 -8.21 -13.01
C TRP A 65 -9.18 -9.71 -12.75
N TRP A 66 -7.99 -10.31 -12.65
CA TRP A 66 -7.87 -11.73 -12.40
C TRP A 66 -8.35 -12.12 -10.99
N ALA A 67 -8.13 -11.25 -9.99
CA ALA A 67 -8.69 -11.41 -8.64
C ALA A 67 -10.22 -11.50 -8.68
N VAL A 68 -10.86 -10.52 -9.32
CA VAL A 68 -12.32 -10.42 -9.41
C VAL A 68 -12.89 -11.57 -10.22
N TRP A 69 -12.29 -11.88 -11.38
CA TRP A 69 -12.71 -13.01 -12.21
C TRP A 69 -12.68 -14.34 -11.45
N HIS A 70 -11.59 -14.58 -10.69
CA HIS A 70 -11.48 -15.78 -9.88
C HIS A 70 -12.52 -15.80 -8.76
N GLY A 71 -12.72 -14.69 -8.05
CA GLY A 71 -13.76 -14.59 -7.02
C GLY A 71 -15.19 -14.78 -7.55
N LEU A 72 -15.45 -14.42 -8.82
CA LEU A 72 -16.74 -14.65 -9.48
C LEU A 72 -16.92 -16.09 -9.98
N SER A 73 -15.82 -16.77 -10.28
CA SER A 73 -15.81 -18.15 -10.79
C SER A 73 -15.90 -19.19 -9.68
N THR A 74 -15.55 -18.81 -8.45
CA THR A 74 -15.54 -19.69 -7.28
C THR A 74 -16.74 -19.37 -6.40
N SER A 75 -17.39 -20.37 -5.79
CA SER A 75 -18.57 -20.20 -4.91
C SER A 75 -18.27 -19.47 -3.57
N THR A 76 -17.12 -18.82 -3.45
CA THR A 76 -16.74 -18.05 -2.26
C THR A 76 -17.40 -16.66 -2.29
N PRO A 77 -17.96 -16.18 -1.17
CA PRO A 77 -18.61 -14.87 -1.15
C PRO A 77 -17.55 -13.77 -1.33
N LEU A 78 -17.55 -13.14 -2.51
CA LEU A 78 -16.75 -11.96 -2.82
C LEU A 78 -17.11 -10.80 -1.88
N ARG A 79 -16.18 -10.43 -0.99
CA ARG A 79 -16.38 -9.33 -0.03
C ARG A 79 -15.95 -8.00 -0.65
N LEU A 80 -16.64 -7.58 -1.72
CA LEU A 80 -16.36 -6.32 -2.45
C LEU A 80 -16.41 -5.07 -1.56
N TRP A 81 -17.16 -5.15 -0.46
CA TRP A 81 -17.23 -4.07 0.52
C TRP A 81 -15.89 -3.84 1.25
N VAL A 82 -15.00 -4.84 1.34
CA VAL A 82 -13.75 -4.71 2.12
C VAL A 82 -12.77 -3.73 1.46
N PRO A 83 -12.36 -3.88 0.18
CA PRO A 83 -11.52 -2.87 -0.47
C PRO A 83 -12.13 -1.48 -0.41
N VAL A 84 -13.43 -1.35 -0.71
CA VAL A 84 -14.15 -0.07 -0.68
C VAL A 84 -14.11 0.56 0.71
N ALA A 85 -14.38 -0.21 1.77
CA ALA A 85 -14.34 0.28 3.14
C ALA A 85 -12.91 0.62 3.58
N THR A 86 -11.90 -0.19 3.24
CA THR A 86 -10.50 0.11 3.58
C THR A 86 -10.02 1.40 2.91
N THR A 87 -10.30 1.59 1.61
CA THR A 87 -9.96 2.82 0.88
C THR A 87 -10.74 4.00 1.42
N GLY A 88 -12.03 3.84 1.73
CA GLY A 88 -12.87 4.89 2.31
C GLY A 88 -12.36 5.38 3.67
N ILE A 89 -12.00 4.46 4.57
CA ILE A 89 -11.39 4.80 5.87
C ILE A 89 -10.05 5.48 5.66
N ALA A 90 -9.18 4.94 4.79
CA ALA A 90 -7.86 5.51 4.54
C ALA A 90 -7.96 6.94 3.97
N LEU A 91 -8.84 7.18 2.99
CA LEU A 91 -9.09 8.50 2.42
C LEU A 91 -9.69 9.44 3.46
N GLY A 92 -10.69 8.99 4.22
CA GLY A 92 -11.34 9.79 5.26
C GLY A 92 -10.36 10.27 6.32
N VAL A 93 -9.52 9.36 6.83
CA VAL A 93 -8.52 9.71 7.85
C VAL A 93 -7.37 10.53 7.27
N THR A 94 -6.97 10.30 6.01
CA THR A 94 -5.99 11.15 5.32
C THR A 94 -6.54 12.57 5.10
N ALA A 95 -7.83 12.71 4.79
CA ALA A 95 -8.49 14.01 4.67
C ALA A 95 -8.56 14.74 6.03
N LEU A 96 -8.87 14.01 7.11
CA LEU A 96 -8.79 14.54 8.48
C LEU A 96 -7.37 14.97 8.84
N TYR A 97 -6.36 14.19 8.45
CA TYR A 97 -4.96 14.57 8.62
C TYR A 97 -4.62 15.85 7.86
N TYR A 98 -5.02 15.97 6.59
CA TYR A 98 -4.81 17.17 5.78
C TYR A 98 -5.49 18.41 6.36
N TRP A 99 -6.69 18.23 6.92
CA TRP A 99 -7.43 19.26 7.62
C TRP A 99 -6.75 19.64 8.95
N GLY A 100 -6.28 18.67 9.73
CA GLY A 100 -5.51 18.92 10.95
C GLY A 100 -4.19 19.65 10.67
N ALA A 101 -3.47 19.23 9.63
CA ALA A 101 -2.26 19.88 9.15
C ALA A 101 -2.51 21.30 8.60
N SER A 102 -3.78 21.68 8.35
CA SER A 102 -4.13 23.05 7.96
C SER A 102 -3.93 24.08 9.05
N PHE A 103 -4.07 23.65 10.30
CA PHE A 103 -3.90 24.50 11.47
C PHE A 103 -2.43 24.69 11.85
N VAL A 104 -1.54 23.90 11.25
CA VAL A 104 -0.10 23.91 11.54
C VAL A 104 0.61 24.61 10.39
N ASN A 105 1.41 25.64 10.68
CA ASN A 105 2.15 26.44 9.69
C ASN A 105 3.34 25.72 9.02
N ILE A 106 3.35 24.38 9.00
CA ILE A 106 4.41 23.58 8.38
C ILE A 106 3.94 23.14 7.00
N THR A 107 4.33 23.90 5.97
CA THR A 107 3.96 23.68 4.56
C THR A 107 4.30 22.27 4.06
N HIS A 108 5.34 21.65 4.64
CA HIS A 108 5.82 20.32 4.25
C HIS A 108 4.86 19.19 4.60
N LEU A 109 4.07 19.30 5.68
CA LEU A 109 3.10 18.26 6.09
C LEU A 109 2.04 17.99 5.02
N ARG A 110 1.80 18.97 4.15
CA ARG A 110 0.79 18.92 3.09
C ARG A 110 1.36 18.52 1.73
N HIS A 111 2.65 18.18 1.67
CA HIS A 111 3.29 17.77 0.44
C HIS A 111 2.63 16.49 -0.11
N PRO A 112 2.36 16.38 -1.43
CA PRO A 112 1.68 15.23 -2.02
C PRO A 112 2.30 13.87 -1.68
N LEU A 113 3.63 13.79 -1.58
CA LEU A 113 4.32 12.55 -1.18
C LEU A 113 4.05 12.16 0.26
N ILE A 114 3.98 13.13 1.17
CA ILE A 114 3.67 12.87 2.57
C ILE A 114 2.22 12.39 2.68
N LEU A 115 1.30 13.04 1.97
CA LEU A 115 -0.10 12.60 1.92
C LEU A 115 -0.23 11.19 1.34
N LEU A 116 0.55 10.86 0.30
CA LEU A 116 0.59 9.51 -0.26
C LEU A 116 1.15 8.49 0.73
N ALA A 117 2.18 8.85 1.50
CA ALA A 117 2.76 8.01 2.53
C ALA A 117 1.78 7.77 3.68
N VAL A 118 1.13 8.83 4.18
CA VAL A 118 0.07 8.78 5.19
C VAL A 118 -1.07 7.89 4.72
N PHE A 119 -1.57 8.12 3.49
CA PHE A 119 -2.61 7.31 2.90
C PHE A 119 -2.23 5.83 2.82
N GLY A 120 -1.01 5.51 2.34
CA GLY A 120 -0.52 4.14 2.28
C GLY A 120 -0.49 3.43 3.62
N GLN A 121 0.03 4.10 4.64
CA GLN A 121 0.09 3.56 6.00
C GLN A 121 -1.31 3.40 6.62
N LEU A 122 -2.21 4.35 6.37
CA LEU A 122 -3.59 4.28 6.85
C LEU A 122 -4.41 3.23 6.10
N TRP A 123 -4.12 2.95 4.83
CA TRP A 123 -4.73 1.83 4.10
C TRP A 123 -4.32 0.50 4.72
N ASP A 124 -3.04 0.34 5.05
CA ASP A 124 -2.53 -0.83 5.77
C ASP A 124 -3.12 -0.92 7.20
N ALA A 125 -3.35 0.20 7.87
CA ALA A 125 -4.07 0.21 9.16
C ALA A 125 -5.54 -0.20 9.01
N ALA A 126 -6.24 0.34 8.01
CA ALA A 126 -7.67 0.15 7.78
C ALA A 126 -8.00 -1.30 7.43
N GLN A 127 -7.17 -1.97 6.61
CA GLN A 127 -7.34 -3.40 6.36
C GLN A 127 -7.22 -4.22 7.64
N ASN A 128 -6.29 -3.87 8.54
CA ASN A 128 -6.06 -4.62 9.76
C ASN A 128 -7.23 -4.42 10.73
N LEU A 129 -7.74 -3.19 10.82
CA LEU A 129 -8.97 -2.87 11.56
C LEU A 129 -10.15 -3.71 11.08
N ILE A 130 -10.40 -3.74 9.77
CA ILE A 130 -11.52 -4.51 9.20
C ILE A 130 -11.31 -6.01 9.40
N GLY A 131 -10.09 -6.49 9.17
CA GLY A 131 -9.74 -7.89 9.34
C GLY A 131 -9.96 -8.41 10.76
N VAL A 132 -9.52 -7.64 11.76
CA VAL A 132 -9.68 -8.02 13.18
C VAL A 132 -11.15 -7.90 13.62
N THR A 133 -11.82 -6.80 13.26
CA THR A 133 -13.17 -6.49 13.76
C THR A 133 -14.26 -7.35 13.12
N PHE A 134 -14.21 -7.53 11.80
CA PHE A 134 -15.30 -8.16 11.04
C PHE A 134 -14.99 -9.56 10.56
N LEU A 135 -13.70 -9.91 10.41
CA LEU A 135 -13.29 -11.17 9.79
C LEU A 135 -12.58 -12.12 10.77
N GLY A 136 -12.40 -11.71 12.03
CA GLY A 136 -11.81 -12.54 13.09
C GLY A 136 -10.30 -12.81 12.91
N TYR A 137 -9.61 -12.03 12.09
CA TYR A 137 -8.16 -12.18 11.92
C TYR A 137 -7.40 -11.71 13.15
N SER A 138 -6.26 -12.35 13.42
CA SER A 138 -5.32 -11.92 14.46
C SER A 138 -4.31 -10.91 13.89
N PRO A 139 -3.92 -9.86 14.64
CA PRO A 139 -2.89 -8.93 14.22
C PRO A 139 -1.55 -9.64 13.94
N LYS A 140 -0.98 -9.40 12.76
CA LYS A 140 0.27 -10.07 12.32
C LYS A 140 1.52 -9.60 13.06
N LEU A 141 1.56 -8.35 13.52
CA LEU A 141 2.73 -7.81 14.25
C LEU A 141 2.62 -8.13 15.74
N VAL A 142 3.73 -8.57 16.33
CA VAL A 142 3.83 -8.85 17.79
C VAL A 142 3.41 -7.62 18.61
N VAL A 143 3.91 -6.43 18.27
CA VAL A 143 3.57 -5.18 18.97
C VAL A 143 2.08 -4.88 18.88
N THR A 144 1.49 -5.03 17.69
CA THR A 144 0.04 -4.81 17.51
C THR A 144 -0.79 -5.87 18.24
N ASN A 145 -0.30 -7.11 18.33
CA ASN A 145 -0.98 -8.19 19.03
C ASN A 145 -0.92 -7.98 20.55
N LEU A 146 0.22 -7.54 21.09
CA LEU A 146 0.36 -7.18 22.50
C LEU A 146 -0.59 -6.04 22.89
N VAL A 147 -0.66 -4.98 22.07
CA VAL A 147 -1.57 -3.85 22.30
C VAL A 147 -3.03 -4.29 22.19
N TYR A 148 -3.35 -5.15 21.23
CA TYR A 148 -4.70 -5.72 21.09
C TYR A 148 -5.08 -6.60 22.28
N GLN A 149 -4.19 -7.49 22.75
CA GLN A 149 -4.42 -8.32 23.94
C GLN A 149 -4.56 -7.49 25.21
N ALA A 150 -3.79 -6.40 25.33
CA ALA A 150 -3.86 -5.52 26.49
C ALA A 150 -5.13 -4.65 26.53
N THR A 151 -5.63 -4.21 25.37
CA THR A 151 -6.78 -3.29 25.29
C THR A 151 -8.10 -3.96 24.99
N GLY A 152 -8.09 -5.18 24.41
CA GLY A 152 -9.29 -5.88 23.91
C GLY A 152 -10.00 -5.18 22.74
N PHE A 153 -9.49 -4.03 22.28
CA PHE A 153 -10.13 -3.18 21.29
C PHE A 153 -9.45 -3.33 19.92
N SER A 154 -10.19 -3.73 18.89
CA SER A 154 -9.67 -3.93 17.54
C SER A 154 -9.08 -2.65 16.91
N GLY A 155 -9.62 -1.49 17.28
CA GLY A 155 -9.11 -0.18 16.83
C GLY A 155 -7.81 0.27 17.48
N SER A 156 -7.32 -0.40 18.52
CA SER A 156 -6.05 -0.05 19.17
C SER A 156 -4.86 -0.15 18.20
N THR A 157 -4.88 -1.16 17.32
CA THR A 157 -3.85 -1.36 16.30
C THR A 157 -3.87 -0.27 15.23
N PHE A 158 -5.07 0.23 14.89
CA PHE A 158 -5.25 1.34 13.96
C PHE A 158 -4.73 2.65 14.56
N VAL A 159 -5.14 2.95 15.80
CA VAL A 159 -4.73 4.17 16.52
C VAL A 159 -3.21 4.19 16.71
N LEU A 160 -2.61 3.07 17.12
CA LEU A 160 -1.16 2.96 17.26
C LEU A 160 -0.44 3.32 15.95
N LYS A 161 -0.91 2.76 14.82
CA LYS A 161 -0.30 3.00 13.51
C LYS A 161 -0.49 4.45 13.07
N LEU A 162 -1.65 5.04 13.36
CA LEU A 162 -1.91 6.45 13.09
C LEU A 162 -0.95 7.34 13.86
N VAL A 163 -0.78 7.12 15.17
CA VAL A 163 0.14 7.89 16.01
C VAL A 163 1.57 7.78 15.51
N VAL A 164 2.04 6.56 15.21
CA VAL A 164 3.39 6.33 14.68
C VAL A 164 3.58 7.00 13.32
N THR A 165 2.60 6.88 12.41
CA THR A 165 2.67 7.48 11.07
C THR A 165 2.73 9.00 11.15
N VAL A 166 1.85 9.62 11.95
CA VAL A 166 1.84 11.07 12.16
C VAL A 166 3.15 11.54 12.79
N GLY A 167 3.67 10.81 13.79
CA GLY A 167 4.94 11.14 14.43
C GLY A 167 6.12 11.10 13.47
N ILE A 168 6.25 10.05 12.66
CA ILE A 168 7.31 9.93 11.66
C ILE A 168 7.21 11.05 10.61
N VAL A 169 6.00 11.30 10.12
CA VAL A 169 5.75 12.33 9.10
C VAL A 169 6.01 13.73 9.65
N TRP A 170 5.64 13.99 10.90
CA TRP A 170 5.91 15.25 11.58
C TRP A 170 7.40 15.48 11.74
N TYR A 171 8.13 14.47 12.23
CA TYR A 171 9.59 14.52 12.31
C TYR A 171 10.23 14.76 10.94
N LEU A 172 9.74 14.10 9.89
CA LEU A 172 10.26 14.27 8.53
C LEU A 172 9.96 15.65 7.94
N ALA A 173 8.86 16.27 8.33
CA ALA A 173 8.49 17.62 7.90
C ALA A 173 9.34 18.69 8.59
N ASP A 174 9.68 18.48 9.87
CA ASP A 174 10.55 19.35 10.67
C ASP A 174 12.02 19.23 10.23
N ALA A 175 12.52 18.00 10.10
CA ALA A 175 13.90 17.71 9.67
C ALA A 175 14.21 18.08 8.20
N LYS A 176 13.24 18.60 7.44
CA LYS A 176 13.46 18.93 6.02
C LYS A 176 14.47 20.07 5.85
N GLU A 177 14.49 21.05 6.75
CA GLU A 177 15.41 22.19 6.63
C GLU A 177 16.88 21.77 6.81
N GLU A 178 17.12 20.74 7.61
CA GLU A 178 18.46 20.20 7.88
C GLU A 178 18.88 19.10 6.90
N MET A 179 17.91 18.44 6.25
CA MET A 179 18.15 17.25 5.42
C MET A 179 18.21 17.57 3.93
N ASN A 180 19.14 16.92 3.24
CA ASN A 180 19.24 17.01 1.77
C ASN A 180 17.92 16.57 1.11
N HIS A 181 17.49 17.34 0.09
CA HIS A 181 16.25 17.12 -0.65
C HIS A 181 16.09 15.68 -1.16
N THR A 182 17.17 15.08 -1.66
CA THR A 182 17.17 13.69 -2.16
C THR A 182 16.86 12.69 -1.05
N TRP A 183 17.46 12.86 0.13
CA TRP A 183 17.23 11.99 1.29
C TRP A 183 15.80 12.13 1.82
N TRP A 184 15.28 13.34 1.87
CA TRP A 184 13.89 13.60 2.25
C TRP A 184 12.88 12.89 1.34
N TRP A 185 13.09 12.99 0.02
CA TRP A 185 12.28 12.29 -0.97
C TRP A 185 12.36 10.78 -0.82
N LEU A 186 13.58 10.25 -0.66
CA LEU A 186 13.83 8.81 -0.51
C LEU A 186 13.10 8.26 0.73
N MET A 187 13.22 8.92 1.87
CA MET A 187 12.57 8.50 3.12
C MET A 187 11.04 8.55 3.01
N THR A 188 10.49 9.64 2.46
CA THR A 188 9.04 9.77 2.25
C THR A 188 8.53 8.67 1.32
N PHE A 189 9.27 8.39 0.25
CA PHE A 189 8.96 7.32 -0.69
C PHE A 189 8.99 5.95 -0.02
N PHE A 190 10.00 5.64 0.80
CA PHE A 190 10.08 4.38 1.54
C PHE A 190 8.88 4.17 2.47
N ILE A 191 8.47 5.20 3.22
CA ILE A 191 7.31 5.12 4.11
C ILE A 191 6.05 4.77 3.30
N GLY A 192 5.82 5.43 2.16
CA GLY A 192 4.70 5.11 1.28
C GLY A 192 4.81 3.72 0.63
N ALA A 193 6.00 3.35 0.16
CA ALA A 193 6.28 2.08 -0.50
C ALA A 193 6.16 0.86 0.43
N ILE A 194 6.27 1.05 1.75
CA ILE A 194 6.02 -0.01 2.73
C ILE A 194 4.50 -0.16 2.98
N GLY A 195 3.79 0.96 3.16
CA GLY A 195 2.37 0.95 3.51
C GLY A 195 1.45 0.55 2.36
N LEU A 196 1.63 1.17 1.18
CA LEU A 196 0.74 0.97 0.02
C LEU A 196 0.63 -0.49 -0.42
N PRO A 197 1.73 -1.23 -0.68
CA PRO A 197 1.63 -2.61 -1.13
C PRO A 197 1.02 -3.52 -0.06
N MET A 198 1.30 -3.27 1.22
CA MET A 198 0.72 -4.05 2.31
C MET A 198 -0.78 -3.84 2.41
N GLY A 199 -1.25 -2.59 2.36
CA GLY A 199 -2.68 -2.23 2.37
C GLY A 199 -3.46 -2.80 1.18
N VAL A 200 -2.91 -2.67 -0.03
CA VAL A 200 -3.54 -3.23 -1.24
C VAL A 200 -3.54 -4.76 -1.20
N ARG A 201 -2.43 -5.38 -0.76
CA ARG A 201 -2.30 -6.83 -0.73
C ARG A 201 -3.31 -7.47 0.22
N GLY A 202 -3.41 -7.01 1.46
CA GLY A 202 -4.32 -7.66 2.41
C GLY A 202 -5.79 -7.30 2.18
N SER A 203 -6.12 -6.10 1.67
CA SER A 203 -7.48 -5.79 1.23
C SER A 203 -7.93 -6.69 0.07
N LEU A 204 -7.03 -7.02 -0.88
CA LEU A 204 -7.31 -8.00 -1.94
C LEU A 204 -7.46 -9.44 -1.40
N ARG A 205 -6.69 -9.84 -0.39
CA ARG A 205 -6.83 -11.18 0.23
C ARG A 205 -8.18 -11.31 0.93
N MET A 206 -8.55 -10.28 1.71
CA MET A 206 -9.83 -10.24 2.42
C MET A 206 -11.03 -10.15 1.47
N LEU A 207 -10.90 -9.48 0.33
CA LEU A 207 -11.89 -9.48 -0.75
C LEU A 207 -12.22 -10.90 -1.21
N LEU A 208 -11.19 -11.74 -1.32
CA LEU A 208 -11.28 -13.13 -1.81
C LEU A 208 -11.52 -14.14 -0.68
N GLY A 209 -11.69 -13.67 0.56
CA GLY A 209 -12.10 -14.49 1.70
C GLY A 209 -10.96 -15.20 2.44
N ALA A 210 -9.69 -14.79 2.26
CA ALA A 210 -8.55 -15.35 2.98
C ALA A 210 -7.76 -14.35 3.80
#